data_AF-A0AAV1GZQ0-F1
#
_entry.id   AF-A0AAV1GZQ0-F1
#
_cell.length_a   1.000
_cell.length_b   1.000
_cell.length_c   1.000
_cell.angle_alpha   90.00
_cell.angle_beta   90.00
_cell.angle_gamma   90.00
#
_symmetry.space_group_name_H-M   'P 1'
#
loop_
_entity.id
_entity.type
_entity.pdbx_description
1 polymer ?
#
loop_
_entity_poly.entity_id
_entity_poly.type
_entity_poly.pdbx_seq_one_letter_code
_entity_poly.pdbx_strand_id
1 'polypeptide(L)' 'MTIAQHQHLPPLTNGEQDIEYVENFAYLRSNISNTGDVEKDVQTRTGKAAGVFQRLWNIWSSKSASIYQ' A
#
# COMPACT_ATOMS: atom_id res chain seq x y z
N MET A 1 17.65 0.21 -4.25
CA MET A 1 17.56 0.02 -2.79
C MET A 1 18.44 1.12 -2.19
N THR A 2 17.83 2.18 -1.69
CA THR A 2 18.57 3.33 -1.14
C THR A 2 18.76 3.07 0.34
N ILE A 3 20.00 2.81 0.75
CA ILE A 3 20.35 2.63 2.15
C ILE A 3 20.47 4.04 2.72
N ALA A 4 19.42 4.55 3.36
CA ALA A 4 19.47 5.82 4.05
C ALA A 4 20.41 5.67 5.25
N GLN A 5 21.60 6.26 5.18
CA GLN A 5 22.51 6.36 6.33
C GLN A 5 21.87 7.27 7.39
N HIS A 6 21.05 6.69 8.27
CA HIS A 6 20.60 7.35 9.48
C HIS A 6 21.76 7.38 10.45
N GLN A 7 22.54 8.46 10.39
CA GLN A 7 23.61 8.68 11.35
C GLN A 7 22.98 8.91 12.74
N HIS A 8 23.47 8.15 13.72
CA HIS A 8 23.35 8.39 15.16
C HIS A 8 22.21 7.70 15.95
N LEU A 9 21.80 6.48 15.58
CA LEU A 9 21.10 5.58 16.51
C LEU A 9 22.03 4.45 16.96
N PRO A 10 21.99 4.03 18.24
CA PRO A 10 22.79 2.90 18.71
C PRO A 10 22.41 1.62 17.93
N PRO A 11 23.37 0.72 17.67
CA PRO A 11 23.10 -0.54 16.97
C PRO A 11 22.02 -1.34 17.69
N LEU A 12 20.98 -1.75 16.96
CA LEU A 12 19.98 -2.67 17.47
C LEU A 12 20.45 -4.10 17.20
N THR A 13 20.50 -4.92 18.24
CA THR A 13 20.90 -6.33 18.14
C THR A 13 19.74 -7.24 18.58
N ASN A 14 19.54 -8.31 17.82
CA ASN A 14 18.68 -9.43 18.22
C ASN A 14 19.58 -10.62 18.58
N GLY A 15 20.02 -10.67 19.84
CA GLY A 15 21.04 -11.61 20.28
C GLY A 15 22.41 -11.23 19.69
N GLU A 16 22.95 -12.11 18.83
CA GLU A 16 24.25 -11.91 18.16
C GLU A 16 24.14 -11.25 16.77
N GLN A 17 22.92 -11.00 16.28
CA GLN A 17 22.68 -10.45 14.94
C GLN A 17 22.35 -8.96 14.98
N ASP A 18 23.11 -8.16 14.23
CA ASP A 18 22.79 -6.76 13.96
C ASP A 18 21.52 -6.65 13.12
N ILE A 19 20.60 -5.77 13.53
CA ILE A 19 19.36 -5.48 12.82
C ILE A 19 19.59 -4.33 11.84
N GLU A 20 19.31 -4.56 10.56
CA GLU A 20 19.38 -3.54 9.52
C GLU A 20 18.20 -2.56 9.62
N TYR A 21 18.50 -1.27 9.45
CA TYR A 21 17.49 -0.25 9.25
C TYR A 21 17.09 -0.16 7.78
N VAL A 22 15.81 -0.38 7.50
CA VAL A 22 15.25 -0.29 6.14
C VAL A 22 14.16 0.78 6.11
N GLU A 23 14.20 1.65 5.10
CA GLU A 23 13.22 2.73 4.93
C GLU A 23 11.86 2.22 4.45
N ASN A 24 11.87 1.20 3.57
CA ASN A 24 10.70 0.58 2.98
C ASN A 24 10.87 -0.93 2.94
N PHE A 25 9.90 -1.70 3.43
CA PHE A 25 9.90 -3.16 3.31
C PHE A 25 8.52 -3.69 2.95
N ALA A 26 8.50 -4.75 2.15
CA ALA A 26 7.26 -5.43 1.78
C ALA A 26 6.89 -6.47 2.83
N TYR A 27 5.72 -6.32 3.46
CA TYR A 27 5.17 -7.28 4.41
C TYR A 27 3.72 -7.60 4.05
N LEU A 28 3.42 -8.89 3.90
CA LEU A 28 2.08 -9.38 3.56
C LEU A 28 1.42 -8.61 2.39
N ARG A 29 2.20 -8.31 1.34
CA ARG A 29 1.80 -7.55 0.14
C ARG A 29 1.55 -6.04 0.37
N SER A 30 1.77 -5.54 1.57
CA SER A 30 1.79 -4.10 1.86
C SER A 30 3.23 -3.58 1.87
N ASN A 31 3.45 -2.36 1.37
CA ASN A 31 4.72 -1.67 1.58
C ASN A 31 4.64 -0.89 2.89
N ILE A 32 5.47 -1.24 3.86
CA ILE A 32 5.58 -0.54 5.14
C ILE A 32 6.76 0.44 5.01
N SER A 33 6.51 1.72 5.27
CA SER A 33 7.54 2.77 5.30
C SER A 33 7.78 3.27 6.72
N ASN A 34 9.01 3.69 7.03
CA ASN A 34 9.30 4.32 8.32
C ASN A 34 8.66 5.72 8.46
N THR A 35 8.26 6.31 7.34
CA THR A 35 7.67 7.65 7.24
C THR A 35 6.17 7.67 7.52
N GLY A 36 5.56 6.50 7.80
CA GLY A 36 4.14 6.42 8.12
C GLY A 36 3.24 6.71 6.92
N ASP A 37 3.66 6.34 5.71
CA ASP A 37 2.96 6.63 4.45
C ASP A 37 1.70 5.77 4.22
N VAL A 38 1.01 5.44 5.31
CA VAL A 38 -0.28 4.76 5.34
C VAL A 38 -1.30 5.54 4.52
N GLU A 39 -1.23 6.87 4.52
CA GLU A 39 -2.12 7.72 3.73
C GLU A 39 -2.01 7.42 2.22
N LYS A 40 -0.79 7.31 1.66
CA LYS A 40 -0.63 6.95 0.24
C LYS A 40 -1.05 5.52 -0.06
N ASP A 41 -0.82 4.56 0.83
CA ASP A 41 -1.31 3.19 0.64
C ASP A 41 -2.84 3.15 0.62
N VAL A 42 -3.49 3.79 1.59
CA VAL A 42 -4.94 3.91 1.69
C VAL A 42 -5.50 4.62 0.47
N GLN A 43 -4.91 5.74 0.04
CA GLN A 43 -5.34 6.48 -1.14
C GLN A 43 -5.22 5.62 -2.41
N THR A 44 -4.11 4.90 -2.56
CA THR A 44 -3.87 4.02 -3.72
C THR A 44 -4.89 2.89 -3.78
N ARG A 45 -5.15 2.22 -2.66
CA ARG A 45 -6.11 1.11 -2.57
C ARG A 45 -7.54 1.60 -2.78
N THR A 46 -7.89 2.75 -2.21
CA THR A 46 -9.19 3.41 -2.40
C THR A 46 -9.41 3.79 -3.86
N GLY A 47 -8.41 4.38 -4.53
CA GLY A 47 -8.50 4.73 -5.95
C GLY A 47 -8.70 3.51 -6.85
N LYS A 48 -7.99 2.40 -6.58
CA LYS A 48 -8.19 1.13 -7.31
C LYS A 48 -9.60 0.57 -7.13
N ALA A 49 -10.09 0.53 -5.89
CA ALA A 49 -11.44 0.06 -5.59
C ALA A 49 -12.49 0.95 -6.28
N ALA A 50 -12.37 2.27 -6.17
CA ALA A 50 -13.26 3.23 -6.83
C ALA A 50 -13.31 3.02 -8.36
N GLY A 51 -12.16 2.80 -9.00
CA GLY A 51 -12.09 2.51 -10.43
C GLY A 51 -12.80 1.21 -10.84
N VAL A 52 -12.72 0.15 -10.01
CA VAL A 52 -13.45 -1.11 -10.24
C VAL A 52 -14.95 -0.91 -10.06
N PHE A 53 -15.38 -0.23 -9.00
CA PHE A 53 -16.80 0.05 -8.75
C PHE A 53 -17.43 0.89 -9.86
N GLN A 54 -16.72 1.90 -10.38
CA GLN A 54 -17.16 2.68 -11.54
C GLN A 54 -17.42 1.81 -12.77
N ARG A 55 -16.55 0.83 -13.06
CA ARG A 55 -16.74 -0.11 -14.18
C ARG A 55 -17.94 -1.03 -13.95
N LEU A 56 -18.09 -1.55 -12.74
CA LEU A 56 -19.23 -2.42 -12.38
C LEU A 56 -20.56 -1.66 -12.46
N TRP A 57 -20.58 -0.40 -12.02
CA TRP A 57 -21.75 0.46 -12.13
C TRP A 57 -22.27 0.52 -13.57
N ASN A 58 -21.38 0.80 -14.54
CA ASN A 58 -21.76 0.85 -15.95
C ASN A 58 -22.37 -0.48 -16.45
N ILE A 59 -21.83 -1.62 -16.00
CA ILE A 59 -22.35 -2.96 -16.35
C ILE A 59 -23.75 -3.15 -15.76
N TRP A 60 -23.96 -2.82 -14.48
CA TRP A 60 -25.27 -2.94 -13.84
C TRP A 60 -26.31 -2.03 -14.48
N SER A 61 -25.95 -0.77 -14.75
CA SER A 61 -26.84 0.20 -15.41
C SER A 61 -27.24 -0.24 -16.82
N SER A 62 -26.32 -0.85 -17.57
CA SER A 62 -26.61 -1.38 -18.91
C SER A 62 -27.57 -2.57 -18.89
N LYS A 63 -27.45 -3.46 -17.88
CA LYS A 63 -28.36 -4.60 -17.71
C LYS A 63 -29.74 -4.16 -17.25
N SER A 64 -29.83 -3.18 -16.34
CA SER A 64 -31.12 -2.64 -15.89
C SER A 64 -31.88 -1.94 -17.02
N ALA A 65 -31.18 -1.22 -17.91
CA ALA A 65 -31.84 -0.55 -19.05
C ALA A 65 -32.49 -1.55 -20.03
N SER A 66 -31.90 -2.73 -20.21
CA SER A 66 -32.46 -3.79 -21.08
C SER A 66 -33.72 -4.45 -20.53
N ILE A 67 -34.00 -4.35 -19.22
CA ILE A 67 -35.22 -4.92 -18.60
C ILE A 67 -36.40 -3.94 -18.67
N TYR A 68 -36.15 -2.71 -19.10
CA TYR A 68 -37.17 -1.66 -19.31
C TYR A 68 -37.42 -1.36 -20.80
N GLN A 69 -36.93 -2.20 -21.71
CA GLN A 69 -37.25 -2.19 -23.15
C GLN A 69 -38.06 -3.44 -23.50
#